data_AF-A0A5Q4TCI9-F1
#
_entry.id   AF-A0A5Q4TCI9-F1
#
_cell.length_a   1.000
_cell.length_b   1.000
_cell.length_c   1.000
_cell.angle_alpha   90.00
_cell.angle_beta   90.00
_cell.angle_gamma   90.00
#
_symmetry.space_group_name_H-M   'P 1'
#
loop_
_entity.id
_entity.type
_entity.pdbx_description
1 polymer ?
#
loop_
_entity_poly.entity_id
_entity_poly.type
_entity_poly.pdbx_seq_one_letter_code
_entity_poly.pdbx_strand_id
1 'polypeptide(L)' 'MTVDPSEPETFAHDDDQDAAPQDSEVPEADAAEQHTDVRQDHDDPVNRADPDAANEADAAEQARVVTLDEDDYR' A
#
# COMPACT_ATOMS: atom_id res chain seq x y z
N MET A 1 3.74 -24.70 -3.57
CA MET A 1 4.02 -23.83 -4.72
C MET A 1 3.80 -22.41 -4.24
N THR A 2 4.72 -21.49 -4.52
CA THR A 2 4.57 -20.06 -4.19
C THR A 2 4.12 -19.37 -5.47
N VAL A 3 3.07 -18.55 -5.38
CA VAL A 3 2.53 -17.77 -6.51
C VAL A 3 3.29 -16.44 -6.58
N ASP A 4 3.66 -15.98 -7.78
CA ASP A 4 4.31 -14.68 -7.97
C ASP A 4 3.25 -13.57 -7.94
N PRO A 5 3.28 -12.65 -6.97
CA PRO A 5 2.28 -11.58 -6.87
C PRO A 5 2.34 -10.57 -8.03
N SER A 6 3.40 -10.58 -8.84
CA SER A 6 3.57 -9.72 -10.01
C SER A 6 2.89 -10.28 -11.27
N GLU A 7 2.49 -11.55 -11.24
CA GLU A 7 1.82 -12.24 -12.34
C GLU A 7 0.33 -12.46 -12.00
N PRO A 8 -0.57 -11.48 -12.26
CA PRO A 8 -1.98 -11.57 -11.84
C PRO A 8 -2.73 -12.76 -12.47
N GLU A 9 -2.27 -13.25 -13.62
CA GLU A 9 -2.85 -14.40 -14.32
C GLU A 9 -2.58 -15.75 -13.62
N THR A 10 -1.72 -15.76 -12.60
CA THR A 10 -1.41 -16.98 -11.82
C THR A 10 -2.41 -17.26 -10.71
N PHE A 11 -3.25 -16.27 -10.38
CA PHE A 11 -4.39 -16.46 -9.50
C PHE A 11 -5.52 -17.14 -10.28
N ALA A 12 -6.10 -18.20 -9.72
CA ALA A 12 -7.29 -18.80 -10.29
C ALA A 12 -8.45 -17.81 -10.18
N HIS A 13 -8.93 -17.30 -11.31
CA HIS A 13 -10.16 -16.50 -11.37
C HIS A 13 -11.34 -17.48 -11.29
N ASP A 14 -12.01 -17.55 -10.15
CA ASP A 14 -13.31 -18.23 -10.06
C ASP A 14 -14.34 -17.35 -10.79
N ASP A 15 -14.65 -17.68 -12.05
CA ASP A 15 -15.68 -17.02 -12.89
C ASP A 15 -17.07 -16.96 -12.19
N ASP A 16 -17.29 -17.76 -11.14
CA ASP A 16 -18.51 -17.76 -10.31
C ASP A 16 -18.55 -16.65 -9.24
N GLN A 17 -17.44 -15.96 -8.95
CA GLN A 17 -17.43 -14.82 -8.01
C GLN A 17 -18.02 -13.54 -8.62
N ASP A 18 -18.02 -13.41 -9.95
CA ASP A 18 -18.61 -12.27 -10.67
C ASP A 18 -20.16 -12.33 -10.71
N ALA A 19 -20.78 -13.43 -10.26
CA ALA A 19 -22.22 -13.67 -10.36
C ALA A 19 -22.96 -13.86 -9.03
N ALA A 20 -22.26 -13.85 -7.88
CA ALA A 20 -22.93 -13.75 -6.59
C ALA A 20 -23.54 -12.34 -6.46
N PRO A 21 -24.81 -12.18 -6.04
CA PRO A 21 -25.29 -10.87 -5.66
C PRO A 21 -24.36 -10.38 -4.55
N GLN A 22 -23.57 -9.34 -4.86
CA GLN A 22 -22.78 -8.62 -3.88
C GLN A 22 -23.78 -8.12 -2.84
N ASP A 23 -23.97 -8.88 -1.76
CA ASP A 23 -24.45 -8.29 -0.52
C ASP A 23 -23.29 -7.38 -0.13
N SER A 24 -23.38 -6.11 -0.57
CA SER A 24 -22.24 -5.25 -0.83
C SER A 24 -21.38 -5.19 0.42
N GLU A 25 -20.25 -5.90 0.41
CA GLU A 25 -19.29 -5.92 1.53
C GLU A 25 -18.78 -4.50 1.85
N VAL A 26 -19.10 -3.55 0.98
CA VAL A 26 -18.90 -2.11 1.09
C VAL A 26 -20.24 -1.41 0.85
N PRO A 27 -20.84 -0.74 1.85
CA PRO A 27 -21.98 0.16 1.64
C PRO A 27 -21.78 1.11 0.45
N GLU A 28 -22.85 1.47 -0.27
CA GLU A 28 -22.74 2.36 -1.46
C GLU A 28 -22.04 3.69 -1.16
N ALA A 29 -22.20 4.21 0.06
CA ALA A 29 -21.51 5.41 0.52
C ALA A 29 -19.99 5.21 0.60
N ASP A 30 -19.56 4.10 1.21
CA ASP A 30 -18.14 3.76 1.37
C ASP A 30 -17.50 3.49 -0.01
N ALA A 31 -18.21 2.86 -0.94
CA ALA A 31 -17.73 2.64 -2.31
C ALA A 31 -17.54 3.97 -3.06
N ALA A 32 -18.48 4.91 -2.90
CA ALA A 32 -18.37 6.24 -3.51
C ALA A 32 -17.16 7.03 -2.97
N GLU A 33 -16.86 6.91 -1.68
CA GLU A 33 -15.65 7.49 -1.08
C GLU A 33 -14.37 6.86 -1.66
N GLN A 34 -14.34 5.53 -1.79
CA GLN A 34 -13.17 4.78 -2.31
C GLN A 34 -12.84 5.05 -3.78
N HIS A 35 -13.85 5.39 -4.60
CA HIS A 35 -13.67 5.74 -6.01
C HIS A 35 -13.29 7.20 -6.25
N THR A 36 -13.15 8.00 -5.19
CA THR A 36 -12.72 9.40 -5.31
C THR A 36 -11.19 9.47 -5.42
N ASP A 37 -10.68 10.35 -6.30
CA ASP A 37 -9.24 10.59 -6.43
C ASP A 37 -8.61 11.00 -5.10
N VAL A 38 -7.48 10.37 -4.76
CA VAL A 38 -6.70 10.70 -3.56
C VAL A 38 -6.12 12.10 -3.71
N ARG A 39 -6.43 13.00 -2.76
CA ARG A 39 -5.92 14.38 -2.76
C ARG A 39 -4.46 14.39 -2.31
N GLN A 40 -3.54 14.60 -3.25
CA GLN A 40 -2.09 14.68 -2.99
C GLN A 40 -1.67 15.82 -2.04
N ASP A 41 -2.49 16.88 -1.90
CA ASP A 41 -2.17 18.06 -1.09
C ASP A 41 -2.33 17.84 0.44
N HIS A 42 -2.82 16.69 0.88
CA HIS A 42 -3.06 16.41 2.31
C HIS A 42 -2.04 15.47 2.95
N ASP A 43 -1.17 14.85 2.15
CA ASP A 43 -0.02 14.16 2.71
C ASP A 43 0.97 15.24 3.14
N ASP A 44 1.04 15.51 4.44
CA ASP A 44 2.14 16.30 4.97
C ASP A 44 3.44 15.60 4.50
N PRO A 45 4.34 16.32 3.79
CA PRO A 45 5.64 15.75 3.51
C PRO A 45 6.21 15.33 4.85
N VAL A 46 6.73 14.10 4.96
CA VAL A 46 7.29 13.57 6.22
C VAL A 46 8.31 14.57 6.71
N ASN A 47 7.86 15.47 7.58
CA ASN A 47 8.68 16.55 8.08
C ASN A 47 9.72 15.85 8.93
N ARG A 48 10.97 16.32 8.86
CA ARG A 48 12.10 15.68 9.55
C ARG A 48 11.64 15.23 10.94
N ALA A 49 11.63 13.91 11.16
CA ALA A 49 11.03 13.31 12.35
C ALA A 49 11.49 14.04 13.62
N ASP A 50 10.56 14.29 14.53
CA ASP A 50 10.87 14.93 15.81
C ASP A 50 11.96 14.10 16.52
N PRO A 51 13.16 14.66 16.77
CA PRO A 51 14.26 13.92 17.38
C PRO A 51 13.93 13.43 18.80
N ASP A 52 12.93 14.02 19.47
CA ASP A 52 12.49 13.61 20.81
C ASP A 52 11.39 12.51 20.77
N ALA A 53 10.87 12.17 19.59
CA ALA A 53 9.81 11.15 19.44
C ALA A 53 10.32 9.70 19.53
N ALA A 54 11.63 9.50 19.41
CA ALA A 54 12.28 8.19 19.51
C ALA A 54 13.63 8.31 20.23
N ASN A 55 14.23 7.17 20.61
CA ASN A 55 15.62 7.22 21.08
C ASN A 55 16.57 7.57 19.92
N GLU A 56 17.78 8.00 20.25
CA GLU A 56 18.77 8.48 19.28
C GLU A 56 19.08 7.45 18.19
N ALA A 57 19.13 6.16 18.52
CA ALA A 57 19.44 5.10 17.56
C ALA A 57 18.28 4.91 16.56
N ASP A 58 17.05 4.89 17.04
CA ASP A 58 15.85 4.74 16.21
C ASP A 58 15.66 5.96 15.30
N ALA A 59 15.85 7.17 15.83
CA ALA A 59 15.77 8.39 15.03
C ALA A 59 16.87 8.43 13.94
N ALA A 60 18.08 7.98 14.26
CA ALA A 60 19.17 7.90 13.32
C ALA A 60 18.97 6.84 12.24
N GLU A 61 18.22 5.76 12.49
CA GLU A 61 17.86 4.74 11.50
C GLU A 61 16.73 5.24 10.58
N GLN A 62 15.67 5.84 11.16
CA GLN A 62 14.52 6.37 10.41
C GLN A 62 14.90 7.53 9.49
N ALA A 63 15.94 8.30 9.83
CA ALA A 63 16.44 9.38 8.99
C ALA A 63 17.35 8.88 7.85
N ARG A 64 17.68 7.59 7.76
CA ARG A 64 18.56 7.08 6.70
C ARG A 64 17.79 6.96 5.40
N VAL A 65 18.37 7.52 4.35
CA VAL A 65 17.91 7.29 2.98
C VAL A 65 18.53 5.98 2.50
N VAL A 66 17.70 4.97 2.27
CA VAL A 66 18.13 3.71 1.67
C VAL A 66 18.18 3.90 0.16
N THR A 67 19.37 3.73 -0.43
CA THR A 67 19.52 3.68 -1.88
C THR A 67 19.00 2.35 -2.38
N LEU A 68 17.99 2.37 -3.25
CA LEU A 68 17.59 1.18 -3.99
C LEU A 68 18.65 0.95 -5.08
N ASP A 69 19.37 -0.16 -5.02
CA ASP A 69 20.23 -0.63 -6.11
C ASP A 69 19.48 -1.76 -6.84
N GLU A 70 19.05 -1.47 -8.07
CA GLU A 70 18.34 -2.44 -8.92
C GLU A 70 19.24 -3.64 -9.30
N ASP A 71 20.56 -3.49 -9.20
CA ASP A 71 21.52 -4.54 -9.48
C ASP A 71 21.73 -5.51 -8.29
N ASP A 72 21.28 -5.15 -7.08
CA ASP A 72 21.35 -6.01 -5.88
C ASP A 72 20.33 -7.17 -5.93
N TYR A 73 19.37 -7.12 -6.86
CA TYR A 73 18.31 -8.11 -7.06
C TYR A 73 18.48 -8.91 -8.37
N ARG A 74 19.71 -9.32 -8.71
CA ARG A 74 20.00 -10.23 -9.85
C ARG A 74 20.19 -11.69 -9.47
#